data_AF-A0A1Y2FUG0-F1
#
_entry.id   AF-A0A1Y2FUG0-F1
#
_cell.length_a   1.000
_cell.length_b   1.000
_cell.length_c   1.000
_cell.angle_alpha   90.00
_cell.angle_beta   90.00
_cell.angle_gamma   90.00
#
_symmetry.space_group_name_H-M   'P 1'
#
loop_
_entity.id
_entity.type
_entity.pdbx_description
1 polymer ?
#
loop_
_entity_poly.entity_id
_entity_poly.type
_entity_poly.pdbx_seq_one_letter_code
_entity_poly.pdbx_strand_id
1 'polypeptide(L)'
;MEDERLADTWRQENAQQCPSCESWVQKASGCNHMSCSVCRCHFCFLCGESLPVKNPYLHYGKGMACAGRLFEGLTGLEDPFAEGPFA
;
A
#
# COMPACT_ATOMS: atom_id res chain seq x y z
N MET A 1 -18.56 -0.96 -23.64
CA MET A 1 -17.09 -1.19 -23.71
C MET A 1 -16.40 -0.72 -22.42
N GLU A 2 -17.17 -0.47 -21.35
CA GLU A 2 -16.62 -0.08 -20.04
C GLU A 2 -16.15 -1.26 -19.18
N ASP A 3 -16.61 -2.49 -19.44
CA ASP A 3 -16.34 -3.68 -18.62
C ASP A 3 -14.86 -4.14 -18.65
N GLU A 4 -14.22 -4.10 -19.82
CA GLU A 4 -12.80 -4.50 -19.98
C GLU A 4 -11.84 -3.51 -19.29
N ARG A 5 -12.19 -2.21 -19.23
CA ARG A 5 -11.37 -1.18 -18.58
C ARG A 5 -11.41 -1.29 -17.06
N LEU A 6 -12.53 -1.79 -16.51
CA LEU A 6 -12.69 -2.06 -15.08
C LEU A 6 -11.83 -3.27 -14.66
N ALA A 7 -11.70 -4.27 -15.53
CA ALA A 7 -10.88 -5.45 -15.29
C ALA A 7 -9.37 -5.17 -15.27
N ASP A 8 -8.90 -4.24 -16.11
CA ASP A 8 -7.48 -3.84 -16.14
C ASP A 8 -7.07 -3.04 -14.90
N THR A 9 -7.95 -2.15 -14.41
CA THR A 9 -7.73 -1.47 -13.13
C THR A 9 -7.73 -2.44 -11.95
N TRP A 10 -8.64 -3.42 -11.94
CA TRP A 10 -8.69 -4.44 -10.89
C TRP A 10 -7.40 -5.28 -10.81
N ARG A 11 -6.75 -5.57 -11.94
CA ARG A 11 -5.50 -6.36 -11.95
C ARG A 11 -4.32 -5.61 -11.36
N GLN A 12 -4.22 -4.30 -11.60
CA GLN A 12 -3.17 -3.46 -11.01
C GLN A 12 -3.39 -3.20 -9.52
N GLU A 13 -4.64 -3.25 -9.05
CA GLU A 13 -4.94 -3.06 -7.63
C GLU A 13 -4.53 -4.24 -6.73
N ASN A 14 -4.21 -5.39 -7.32
CA ASN A 14 -3.92 -6.62 -6.57
C ASN A 14 -2.44 -7.03 -6.58
N ALA A 15 -1.56 -6.38 -7.35
CA ALA A 15 -0.14 -6.72 -7.37
C ALA A 15 0.75 -5.53 -7.79
N GLN A 16 1.92 -5.41 -7.15
CA GLN A 16 2.90 -4.36 -7.40
C GLN A 16 4.28 -4.97 -7.66
N GLN A 17 5.04 -4.36 -8.56
CA GLN A 17 6.41 -4.78 -8.84
C GLN A 17 7.37 -4.30 -7.76
N CYS A 18 8.28 -5.18 -7.36
CA CYS A 18 9.32 -4.85 -6.40
C CYS A 18 10.34 -3.88 -7.03
N PRO A 19 10.66 -2.73 -6.41
CA PRO A 19 11.64 -1.78 -6.96
C PRO A 19 13.08 -2.29 -6.96
N SER A 20 13.38 -3.37 -6.22
CA SER A 20 14.75 -3.89 -6.12
C SER A 20 15.03 -5.10 -7.01
N CYS A 21 14.03 -5.93 -7.28
CA CYS A 21 14.20 -7.18 -8.04
C CYS A 21 13.14 -7.39 -9.11
N GLU A 22 12.23 -6.42 -9.29
CA GLU A 22 11.18 -6.39 -10.31
C GLU A 22 10.18 -7.55 -10.27
N SER A 23 10.26 -8.40 -9.24
CA SER A 23 9.31 -9.48 -9.01
C SER A 23 7.92 -8.93 -8.73
N TRP A 24 6.88 -9.57 -9.28
CA TRP A 24 5.50 -9.26 -8.96
C TRP A 24 5.14 -9.74 -7.55
N VAL A 25 4.69 -8.81 -6.70
CA VAL A 25 4.26 -9.10 -5.33
C VAL A 25 2.77 -8.81 -5.21
N GLN A 26 1.98 -9.80 -4.84
CA GLN A 26 0.53 -9.65 -4.65
C GLN A 26 0.23 -8.87 -3.38
N LYS A 27 -0.68 -7.90 -3.46
CA LYS A 27 -1.10 -7.04 -2.36
C LYS A 27 -1.63 -7.90 -1.21
N ALA A 28 -0.97 -7.82 -0.05
CA ALA A 28 -1.48 -8.43 1.17
C ALA A 28 -2.57 -7.51 1.75
N SER A 29 -3.73 -8.08 2.07
CA SER A 29 -4.79 -7.38 2.80
C SER A 29 -4.28 -7.02 4.20
N GLY A 30 -4.06 -5.72 4.47
CA GLY A 30 -3.72 -5.24 5.81
C GLY A 30 -3.02 -3.88 5.88
N CYS A 31 -2.11 -3.55 4.96
CA CYS A 31 -1.51 -2.22 4.84
C CYS A 31 -0.78 -2.05 3.49
N ASN A 32 -0.46 -0.81 3.14
CA ASN A 32 0.30 -0.49 1.94
C ASN A 32 1.81 -0.75 2.08
N HIS A 33 2.30 -1.12 3.27
CA HIS A 33 3.68 -1.57 3.45
C HIS A 33 3.79 -3.04 3.02
N MET A 34 4.57 -3.29 1.97
CA MET A 34 4.76 -4.61 1.42
C MET A 34 6.20 -5.09 1.57
N SER A 35 6.34 -6.41 1.66
CA SER A 35 7.62 -7.10 1.73
C SER A 35 7.69 -8.08 0.58
N CYS A 36 8.72 -7.97 -0.25
CA CYS A 36 8.89 -8.88 -1.38
C CYS A 36 9.33 -10.26 -0.88
N SER A 37 8.70 -11.33 -1.38
CA SER A 37 9.03 -12.71 -1.02
C SER A 37 10.37 -13.20 -1.60
N VAL A 38 10.91 -12.52 -2.62
CA VAL A 38 12.16 -12.88 -3.31
C VAL A 38 13.37 -12.19 -2.66
N CYS A 39 13.44 -10.85 -2.70
CA CYS A 39 14.54 -10.07 -2.12
C CYS A 39 14.40 -9.84 -0.61
N ARG A 40 13.22 -10.07 -0.02
CA ARG A 40 12.86 -9.63 1.36
C ARG A 40 13.00 -8.14 1.61
N CYS A 41 13.01 -7.35 0.55
CA CYS A 41 13.04 -5.91 0.63
C CYS A 41 11.63 -5.34 0.84
N HIS A 42 11.57 -4.25 1.60
CA HIS A 42 10.34 -3.57 1.95
C HIS A 42 10.07 -2.45 0.94
N PHE A 43 8.83 -2.24 0.55
CA PHE A 43 8.45 -1.18 -0.37
C PHE A 43 7.00 -0.74 -0.14
N CYS A 44 6.67 0.47 -0.59
CA CYS A 44 5.33 1.01 -0.52
C CYS A 44 4.52 0.54 -1.73
N PHE A 45 3.36 -0.06 -1.51
CA PHE A 45 2.46 -0.49 -2.58
C PHE A 45 1.89 0.68 -3.38
N LEU A 46 1.72 1.86 -2.76
CA LEU A 46 1.10 3.03 -3.40
C LEU A 46 2.04 3.71 -4.41
N CYS A 47 3.29 3.94 -4.01
CA CYS A 47 4.26 4.67 -4.84
C CYS A 47 5.32 3.75 -5.46
N GLY A 48 5.37 2.48 -5.08
CA GLY A 48 6.41 1.53 -5.52
C GLY A 48 7.80 1.80 -4.94
N GLU A 49 7.95 2.74 -4.00
CA GLU A 49 9.27 3.14 -3.50
C GLU A 49 9.82 2.16 -2.45
N SER A 50 11.13 1.90 -2.48
CA SER A 50 11.79 1.03 -1.51
C SER A 50 11.80 1.66 -0.12
N LEU A 51 11.37 0.92 0.89
CA LEU A 51 11.30 1.33 2.27
C LEU A 51 12.51 0.83 3.08
N PRO A 52 12.97 1.60 4.07
CA PRO A 52 14.09 1.19 4.90
C PRO A 52 13.69 0.03 5.82
N VAL A 53 14.47 -1.05 5.81
CA VAL A 53 14.23 -2.26 6.64
C VAL A 53 14.14 -1.92 8.14
N LYS A 54 14.92 -0.96 8.61
CA LYS A 54 14.94 -0.55 10.02
C LYS A 54 13.67 0.16 10.46
N ASN A 55 13.01 0.90 9.57
CA ASN A 55 11.85 1.70 9.94
C ASN A 55 10.92 1.98 8.75
N PRO A 56 10.28 0.95 8.18
CA PRO A 56 9.53 1.07 6.94
C PRO A 56 8.31 2.00 7.05
N TYR A 57 7.77 2.17 8.26
CA TYR A 57 6.64 3.06 8.53
C TYR A 57 6.97 4.56 8.43
N LEU A 58 8.25 4.93 8.45
CA LEU A 58 8.68 6.34 8.36
C LEU A 58 8.19 7.01 7.07
N HIS A 59 8.04 6.26 5.99
CA HIS A 59 7.49 6.75 4.72
C HIS A 59 6.03 7.21 4.82
N TYR A 60 5.27 6.71 5.80
CA TYR A 60 3.90 7.15 6.08
C TYR A 60 3.85 8.24 7.16
N GLY A 61 5.01 8.69 7.65
CA GLY A 61 5.14 9.81 8.58
C GLY A 61 4.89 11.16 7.90
N LYS A 62 4.80 12.21 8.72
CA LYS A 62 4.53 13.59 8.28
C LYS A 62 5.63 14.11 7.35
N GLY A 63 5.26 14.64 6.19
CA GLY A 63 6.17 15.26 5.23
C GLY A 63 6.71 14.35 4.12
N MET A 64 6.24 13.10 4.04
CA MET A 64 6.61 12.13 3.02
C MET A 64 5.51 11.98 1.95
N ALA A 65 5.86 11.37 0.81
CA ALA A 65 4.95 11.20 -0.33
C ALA A 65 3.67 10.41 -0.01
N CYS A 66 3.70 9.50 0.97
CA CYS A 66 2.54 8.71 1.40
C CYS A 66 2.17 8.95 2.87
N ALA A 67 2.41 10.16 3.38
CA ALA A 67 2.05 10.54 4.75
C ALA A 67 0.57 10.20 5.07
N GLY A 68 0.33 9.41 6.12
CA GLY A 68 -1.02 9.01 6.55
C GLY A 68 -1.72 7.96 5.67
N ARG A 69 -1.07 7.46 4.61
CA ARG A 69 -1.68 6.53 3.64
C ARG A 69 -1.34 5.06 3.89
N LEU A 70 -0.92 4.70 5.10
CA LEU A 70 -0.54 3.31 5.42
C LEU A 70 -1.69 2.33 5.21
N PHE A 71 -2.92 2.75 5.50
CA PHE A 71 -4.13 1.92 5.39
C PHE A 71 -5.09 2.41 4.30
N GLU A 72 -4.65 3.31 3.42
CA GLU A 72 -5.45 3.85 2.33
C GLU A 72 -5.92 2.73 1.39
N GLY A 73 -7.21 2.69 1.09
CA GLY A 73 -7.82 1.70 0.18
C GLY A 73 -8.11 0.32 0.79
N LEU A 74 -7.96 0.14 2.11
CA LEU A 74 -8.50 -1.04 2.80
C LEU A 74 -9.98 -0.81 3.10
N THR A 75 -10.84 -1.23 2.18
CA THR A 75 -12.29 -1.16 2.34
C THR A 75 -12.73 -2.06 3.51
N GLY A 76 -13.26 -1.47 4.58
CA GLY A 76 -14.00 -2.23 5.61
C GLY A 76 -13.65 -1.94 7.07
N LEU A 77 -12.73 -1.03 7.37
CA LEU A 77 -12.70 -0.41 8.70
C LEU A 77 -13.32 0.98 8.56
N GLU A 78 -14.66 1.01 8.54
CA GLU A 78 -15.37 2.16 9.10
C GLU A 78 -14.73 2.41 10.46
N ASP A 79 -14.07 3.55 10.61
CA ASP A 79 -13.38 3.92 11.83
C ASP A 79 -14.47 4.08 12.91
N PRO A 80 -14.63 3.16 13.88
CA PRO A 80 -15.71 3.26 14.86
C PRO A 80 -15.51 4.43 15.83
N PHE A 81 -14.42 5.20 15.67
CA PHE A 81 -14.06 6.38 16.45
C PHE A 81 -14.08 7.69 15.66
N ALA A 82 -14.42 7.69 14.35
CA ALA A 82 -14.51 8.92 13.56
C ALA A 82 -15.72 9.81 13.91
N GLU A 83 -16.70 9.29 14.66
CA GLU A 83 -17.85 10.07 15.14
C GLU A 83 -17.88 10.05 16.68
N GLY A 84 -17.04 10.88 17.32
CA GLY A 84 -16.99 10.98 18.78
C GLY A 84 -16.61 12.39 19.27
N PRO A 85 -17.23 12.91 20.35
CA PRO A 85 -17.24 14.33 20.72
C PRO A 85 -15.93 14.85 21.38
N PHE A 86 -14.80 14.18 21.19
CA PHE A 86 -13.50 14.59 21.76
C PHE A 86 -12.52 15.07 20.68
N ALA A 87 -13.04 15.80 19.68
CA ALA A 87 -12.25 16.70 18.85
C ALA A 87 -12.01 18.04 19.57
#